data_AF-A0AAW6IAI8-F1
#
_entry.id   AF-A0AAW6IAI8-F1
#
_cell.length_a   1.000
_cell.length_b   1.000
_cell.length_c   1.000
_cell.angle_alpha   90.00
_cell.angle_beta   90.00
_cell.angle_gamma   90.00
#
_symmetry.space_group_name_H-M   'P 1'
#
loop_
_entity.id
_entity.type
_entity.pdbx_description
1 polymer ?
#
loop_
_entity_poly.entity_id
_entity_poly.type
_entity_poly.pdbx_seq_one_letter_code
_entity_poly.pdbx_strand_id
1 'polypeptide(L)'
;MKTKSFLLSTLVTFMFAGCSSDDAREGNIPSGELNGKAYLSLSLQSHTSTTRAENVVEKPGSSGESKAGTVRVLLFDEEDVCLDVVNFDGLTVGNSGGTSAEGTGTPEAAASEAQLVPEKTKKVFVVINPYTDGNKGWNLAAETVKGKPWSAINTSIEAVIANVTTTNQFMMTSAGKGAGIEGALTNVTVHKPGGYTNEAINQAKTEAKNNPAEINVDRLSAKVELAVKEAFTTKPDGAKFTFGGWELSVTNKSVKLYSELITYDNATNGAVYRRDNNYLLSEQPVINTGNKKTDEANLMAAFDYLKNIDNESDDIPAVVQTNGSSLYCLENTMEAKAQQLGFTTKVVVKATYTPSGLNENSSYFSWKGNYYTLDALKEEYTKHSDGSGLKVDLPIFLKKAKLVAESVTEQSAINAAVAALTADKFTAKTGIIGRFCAVRYYHASVCYYDVLIRHDQNVTTKMALGRYGVVRNNWYHLELQSVSGPGTPWIPDPSDPDPTNPTPPGTDDDEADAYISVKITINPWTYWTQGVDLH
;
A
#
# COMPACT_ATOMS: atom_id res chain seq x y z
N MET A 1 -24.04 -0.86 -81.52
CA MET A 1 -22.73 -0.16 -81.50
C MET A 1 -22.70 0.82 -80.36
N LYS A 2 -22.12 0.48 -79.20
CA LYS A 2 -21.42 1.43 -78.32
C LYS A 2 -20.33 0.66 -77.57
N THR A 3 -19.20 1.34 -77.45
CA THR A 3 -17.85 0.87 -77.18
C THR A 3 -17.61 0.54 -75.71
N LYS A 4 -16.67 -0.40 -75.50
CA LYS A 4 -16.08 -0.81 -74.22
C LYS A 4 -15.16 0.29 -73.66
N SER A 5 -15.07 0.41 -72.33
CA SER A 5 -13.77 0.45 -71.64
C SER A 5 -13.93 0.08 -70.15
N PHE A 6 -12.89 -0.57 -69.66
CA PHE A 6 -12.71 -1.30 -68.40
C PHE A 6 -12.52 -0.39 -67.17
N LEU A 7 -12.98 -0.85 -66.01
CA LEU A 7 -12.30 -0.68 -64.71
C LEU A 7 -12.59 -1.94 -63.87
N LEU A 8 -11.52 -2.70 -63.61
CA LEU A 8 -11.51 -3.95 -62.85
C LEU A 8 -11.08 -3.61 -61.41
N SER A 9 -11.99 -3.69 -60.44
CA SER A 9 -11.66 -3.68 -59.01
C SER A 9 -11.85 -5.10 -58.46
N THR A 10 -10.74 -5.76 -58.10
CA THR A 10 -10.76 -7.02 -57.35
C THR A 10 -10.42 -6.72 -55.90
N LEU A 11 -11.44 -6.76 -55.06
CA LEU A 11 -11.36 -6.70 -53.61
C LEU A 11 -11.07 -8.12 -53.11
N VAL A 12 -9.89 -8.36 -52.53
CA VAL A 12 -9.57 -9.63 -51.87
C VAL A 12 -9.89 -9.48 -50.39
N THR A 13 -10.96 -10.15 -49.97
CA THR A 13 -11.38 -10.27 -48.56
C THR A 13 -10.61 -11.42 -47.92
N PHE A 14 -9.69 -11.13 -47.00
CA PHE A 14 -9.13 -12.15 -46.10
C PHE A 14 -10.08 -12.31 -44.91
N MET A 15 -10.81 -13.43 -44.87
CA MET A 15 -11.51 -13.89 -43.67
C MET A 15 -10.50 -14.54 -42.72
N PHE A 16 -10.30 -13.97 -41.54
CA PHE A 16 -9.74 -14.70 -40.40
C PHE A 16 -10.91 -15.25 -39.59
N ALA A 17 -11.07 -16.57 -39.62
CA ALA A 17 -11.99 -17.29 -38.74
C ALA A 17 -11.33 -17.44 -37.37
N GLY A 18 -11.92 -16.83 -36.34
CA GLY A 18 -11.66 -17.19 -34.96
C GLY A 18 -12.45 -18.44 -34.61
N CYS A 19 -11.78 -19.43 -34.01
CA CYS A 19 -12.44 -20.48 -33.24
C CYS A 19 -11.66 -20.70 -31.94
N SER A 20 -12.39 -20.51 -30.85
CA SER A 20 -12.08 -20.95 -29.50
C SER A 20 -12.48 -22.44 -29.34
N SER A 21 -11.88 -23.07 -28.31
CA SER A 21 -12.12 -24.39 -27.70
C SER A 21 -11.51 -25.63 -28.37
N ASP A 22 -10.53 -26.17 -27.62
CA ASP A 22 -10.22 -27.56 -27.28
C ASP A 22 -10.24 -28.66 -28.35
N ASP A 23 -9.21 -29.51 -28.26
CA ASP A 23 -8.87 -30.66 -29.12
C ASP A 23 -8.25 -30.37 -30.49
N ALA A 24 -7.23 -29.50 -30.52
CA ALA A 24 -6.20 -29.61 -31.55
C ALA A 24 -5.18 -30.67 -31.11
N ARG A 25 -5.32 -31.89 -31.65
CA ARG A 25 -4.31 -32.95 -31.56
C ARG A 25 -2.90 -32.37 -31.75
N GLU A 26 -2.07 -32.48 -30.72
CA GLU A 26 -0.64 -32.22 -30.79
C GLU A 26 -0.02 -33.02 -31.94
N GLY A 27 0.33 -32.37 -33.05
CA GLY A 27 1.07 -33.06 -34.12
C GLY A 27 0.91 -32.53 -35.55
N ASN A 28 0.11 -31.49 -35.81
CA ASN A 28 0.09 -30.84 -37.12
C ASN A 28 -0.29 -29.36 -37.01
N ILE A 29 0.68 -28.53 -36.65
CA ILE A 29 0.58 -27.08 -36.91
C ILE A 29 0.91 -26.90 -38.40
N PRO A 30 -0.02 -26.43 -39.26
CA PRO A 30 0.25 -26.21 -40.68
C PRO A 30 1.52 -25.36 -40.89
N SER A 31 2.32 -25.68 -41.91
CA SER A 31 3.61 -25.00 -42.18
C SER A 31 3.51 -23.48 -42.34
N GLY A 32 2.34 -22.96 -42.71
CA GLY A 32 2.08 -21.51 -42.80
C GLY A 32 1.90 -20.82 -41.44
N GLU A 33 1.49 -21.53 -40.39
CA GLU A 33 1.24 -20.98 -39.05
C GLU A 33 2.52 -20.77 -38.23
N LEU A 34 3.63 -21.43 -38.61
CA LEU A 34 4.94 -21.31 -37.97
C LEU A 34 5.84 -20.23 -38.58
N ASN A 35 5.43 -19.63 -39.70
CA ASN A 35 6.18 -18.55 -40.34
C ASN A 35 6.26 -17.32 -39.41
N GLY A 36 7.48 -16.91 -39.06
CA GLY A 36 7.71 -15.80 -38.14
C GLY A 36 7.34 -16.11 -36.69
N LYS A 37 7.27 -17.40 -36.30
CA LYS A 37 7.04 -17.86 -34.93
C LYS A 37 8.24 -18.62 -34.36
N ALA A 38 8.34 -18.64 -33.04
CA ALA A 38 9.36 -19.33 -32.25
C ALA A 38 8.74 -19.85 -30.94
N TYR A 39 9.52 -20.55 -30.12
CA TYR A 39 9.10 -21.10 -28.83
C TYR A 39 9.78 -20.41 -27.65
N LEU A 40 9.04 -20.21 -26.55
CA LEU A 40 9.52 -19.61 -25.31
C LEU A 40 9.02 -20.43 -24.11
N SER A 41 9.90 -20.65 -23.13
CA SER A 41 9.55 -21.18 -21.81
C SER A 41 9.93 -20.14 -20.75
N LEU A 42 9.19 -20.12 -19.63
CA LEU A 42 9.41 -19.21 -18.52
C LEU A 42 9.62 -19.99 -17.22
N SER A 43 10.41 -19.43 -16.31
CA SER A 43 10.51 -19.84 -14.91
C SER A 43 10.20 -18.63 -14.04
N LEU A 44 9.13 -18.71 -13.22
CA LEU A 44 8.70 -17.59 -12.39
C LEU A 44 9.32 -17.70 -11.00
N GLN A 45 10.05 -16.64 -10.64
CA GLN A 45 10.78 -16.58 -9.38
C GLN A 45 10.19 -15.48 -8.49
N SER A 46 10.06 -15.76 -7.19
CA SER A 46 9.82 -14.68 -6.24
C SER A 46 11.07 -13.82 -6.20
N HIS A 47 10.91 -12.50 -6.21
CA HIS A 47 12.05 -11.61 -5.97
C HIS A 47 12.49 -11.73 -4.51
N THR A 48 13.35 -12.70 -4.20
CA THR A 48 14.07 -12.74 -2.93
C THR A 48 15.26 -11.80 -2.98
N SER A 49 15.46 -11.00 -1.92
CA SER A 49 16.77 -10.39 -1.71
C SER A 49 17.79 -11.53 -1.57
N THR A 50 18.65 -11.70 -2.56
CA THR A 50 19.58 -12.85 -2.65
C THR A 50 20.70 -12.81 -1.60
N THR A 51 20.67 -11.87 -0.65
CA THR A 51 21.76 -11.69 0.32
C THR A 51 21.25 -11.27 1.70
N ARG A 52 21.51 -12.16 2.67
CA ARG A 52 21.19 -12.06 4.09
C ARG A 52 21.86 -10.83 4.72
N ALA A 53 21.11 -9.76 4.99
CA ALA A 53 21.53 -8.78 5.98
C ALA A 53 21.22 -9.34 7.38
N GLU A 54 22.13 -9.17 8.36
CA GLU A 54 22.00 -9.72 9.73
C GLU A 54 20.72 -9.32 10.48
N ASN A 55 19.96 -8.33 9.97
CA ASN A 55 18.75 -7.78 10.59
C ASN A 55 17.46 -7.94 9.76
N VAL A 56 17.50 -8.68 8.64
CA VAL A 56 16.31 -8.96 7.81
C VAL A 56 15.89 -10.40 8.02
N VAL A 57 14.71 -10.60 8.62
CA VAL A 57 14.15 -11.93 8.90
C VAL A 57 13.06 -12.21 7.88
N GLU A 58 13.38 -12.96 6.83
CA GLU A 58 12.36 -13.38 5.87
C GLU A 58 11.22 -14.12 6.58
N LYS A 59 10.01 -13.57 6.47
CA LYS A 59 8.79 -14.24 6.89
C LYS A 59 8.03 -14.68 5.64
N PRO A 60 7.62 -15.96 5.54
CA PRO A 60 6.86 -16.41 4.38
C PRO A 60 5.47 -15.79 4.40
N GLY A 61 5.05 -15.29 3.25
CA GLY A 61 3.66 -15.07 2.93
C GLY A 61 2.88 -16.38 2.91
N SER A 62 1.57 -16.27 3.06
CA SER A 62 0.68 -17.43 3.01
C SER A 62 0.64 -18.06 1.62
N SER A 63 0.16 -19.30 1.52
CA SER A 63 -0.04 -19.97 0.21
C SER A 63 -1.01 -19.21 -0.69
N GLY A 64 -2.04 -18.58 -0.12
CA GLY A 64 -2.98 -17.75 -0.86
C GLY A 64 -2.37 -16.44 -1.38
N GLU A 65 -1.40 -15.87 -0.67
CA GLU A 65 -0.68 -14.67 -1.13
C GLU A 65 0.24 -14.96 -2.33
N SER A 66 0.54 -16.23 -2.60
CA SER A 66 1.62 -16.63 -3.52
C SER A 66 1.13 -17.44 -4.72
N LYS A 67 -0.17 -17.77 -4.76
CA LYS A 67 -0.76 -18.59 -5.81
C LYS A 67 -0.77 -17.86 -7.14
N ALA A 68 -0.16 -18.45 -8.16
CA ALA A 68 -0.33 -18.04 -9.55
C ALA A 68 -1.49 -18.81 -10.18
N GLY A 69 -2.59 -18.11 -10.46
CA GLY A 69 -3.76 -18.65 -11.15
C GLY A 69 -3.63 -18.45 -12.65
N THR A 70 -3.87 -17.22 -13.10
CA THR A 70 -3.71 -16.81 -14.50
C THR A 70 -2.39 -16.08 -14.68
N VAL A 71 -1.59 -16.47 -15.67
CA VAL A 71 -0.32 -15.79 -15.97
C VAL A 71 -0.39 -15.26 -17.40
N ARG A 72 -0.56 -13.95 -17.54
CA ARG A 72 -0.51 -13.27 -18.83
C ARG A 72 0.89 -12.76 -19.10
N VAL A 73 1.39 -12.99 -20.30
CA VAL A 73 2.72 -12.59 -20.73
C VAL A 73 2.59 -11.69 -21.95
N LEU A 74 2.98 -10.43 -21.79
CA LEU A 74 3.08 -9.47 -22.87
C LEU A 74 4.45 -9.64 -23.53
N LEU A 75 4.45 -9.75 -24.85
CA LEU A 75 5.64 -10.05 -25.66
C LEU A 75 6.05 -8.79 -26.42
N PHE A 76 7.31 -8.40 -26.36
CA PHE A 76 7.81 -7.15 -26.96
C PHE A 76 8.98 -7.41 -27.93
N ASP A 77 9.13 -6.54 -28.92
CA ASP A 77 10.32 -6.48 -29.78
C ASP A 77 11.50 -5.74 -29.10
N GLU A 78 12.55 -5.46 -29.87
CA GLU A 78 13.74 -4.73 -29.42
C GLU A 78 13.42 -3.27 -29.05
N GLU A 79 12.39 -2.70 -29.69
CA GLU A 79 11.92 -1.32 -29.55
C GLU A 79 10.77 -1.14 -28.53
N ASP A 80 10.53 -2.14 -27.68
CA ASP A 80 9.52 -2.13 -26.61
C ASP A 80 8.07 -1.97 -27.11
N VAL A 81 7.78 -2.41 -28.33
CA VAL A 81 6.43 -2.47 -28.89
C VAL A 81 5.84 -3.86 -28.66
N CYS A 82 4.63 -3.90 -28.10
CA CYS A 82 3.94 -5.15 -27.81
C CYS A 82 3.56 -5.87 -29.10
N LEU A 83 4.07 -7.09 -29.30
CA LEU A 83 3.83 -7.94 -30.45
C LEU A 83 2.59 -8.82 -30.26
N ASP A 84 2.38 -9.32 -29.05
CA ASP A 84 1.26 -10.21 -28.70
C ASP A 84 1.11 -10.38 -27.18
N VAL A 85 0.05 -11.07 -26.77
CA VAL A 85 -0.16 -11.53 -25.39
C VAL A 85 -0.44 -13.03 -25.39
N VAL A 86 0.26 -13.79 -24.53
CA VAL A 86 0.11 -15.25 -24.41
C VAL A 86 -0.08 -15.63 -22.94
N ASN A 87 -0.88 -16.66 -22.68
CA ASN A 87 -1.07 -17.19 -21.33
C ASN A 87 -0.11 -18.34 -21.04
N PHE A 88 0.44 -18.35 -19.83
CA PHE A 88 1.26 -19.42 -19.26
C PHE A 88 0.56 -19.95 -18.00
N ASP A 89 -0.61 -20.55 -18.15
CA ASP A 89 -1.42 -20.97 -17.01
C ASP A 89 -0.80 -22.19 -16.29
N GLY A 90 -1.06 -22.31 -14.98
CA GLY A 90 -0.59 -23.44 -14.16
C GLY A 90 0.86 -23.35 -13.67
N LEU A 91 1.54 -22.22 -13.90
CA LEU A 91 2.88 -21.98 -13.36
C LEU A 91 2.84 -21.78 -11.84
N THR A 92 3.99 -22.01 -11.20
CA THR A 92 4.20 -21.71 -9.78
C THR A 92 5.26 -20.63 -9.66
N VAL A 93 5.12 -19.77 -8.65
CA VAL A 93 6.17 -18.82 -8.28
C VAL A 93 7.03 -19.49 -7.22
N GLY A 94 8.28 -19.76 -7.55
CA GLY A 94 9.23 -20.50 -6.71
C GLY A 94 10.55 -19.76 -6.50
N ASN A 95 11.53 -20.43 -5.91
CA ASN A 95 12.92 -19.93 -5.82
C ASN A 95 13.88 -20.97 -6.42
N SER A 96 14.95 -20.51 -7.07
CA SER A 96 16.03 -21.33 -7.60
C SER A 96 17.11 -21.57 -6.53
N GLY A 97 16.92 -22.58 -5.67
CA GLY A 97 18.00 -23.13 -4.84
C GLY A 97 17.65 -23.45 -3.39
N GLY A 98 17.56 -24.76 -3.10
CA GLY A 98 17.96 -25.35 -1.82
C GLY A 98 16.99 -25.25 -0.64
N THR A 99 16.76 -26.39 0.00
CA THR A 99 16.02 -26.59 1.25
C THR A 99 16.23 -25.49 2.30
N SER A 100 15.14 -25.07 2.95
CA SER A 100 15.19 -24.25 4.16
C SER A 100 16.03 -24.95 5.25
N ALA A 101 16.58 -24.17 6.18
CA ALA A 101 17.30 -24.70 7.34
C ALA A 101 16.44 -25.62 8.24
N GLU A 102 15.13 -25.67 8.00
CA GLU A 102 14.13 -26.43 8.74
C GLU A 102 13.60 -27.66 7.97
N GLY A 103 14.18 -28.00 6.81
CA GLY A 103 13.83 -29.21 6.06
C GLY A 103 12.50 -29.15 5.28
N THR A 104 11.88 -27.97 5.14
CA THR A 104 10.68 -27.72 4.33
C THR A 104 11.06 -26.94 3.06
N GLY A 105 10.92 -27.55 1.88
CA GLY A 105 11.34 -26.94 0.61
C GLY A 105 10.46 -25.77 0.17
N THR A 106 11.06 -24.71 -0.38
CA THR A 106 10.39 -23.78 -1.30
C THR A 106 9.88 -24.55 -2.52
N PRO A 107 8.71 -24.21 -3.10
CA PRO A 107 8.38 -24.69 -4.44
C PRO A 107 9.49 -24.26 -5.41
N GLU A 108 9.89 -25.20 -6.25
CA GLU A 108 10.89 -24.95 -7.29
C GLU A 108 10.27 -24.04 -8.36
N ALA A 109 11.04 -23.07 -8.85
CA ALA A 109 10.66 -22.25 -9.99
C ALA A 109 10.76 -23.08 -11.28
N ALA A 110 9.83 -24.01 -11.47
CA ALA A 110 9.84 -24.96 -12.59
C ALA A 110 9.69 -24.24 -13.93
N ALA A 111 10.37 -24.76 -14.96
CA ALA A 111 10.19 -24.31 -16.33
C ALA A 111 8.77 -24.64 -16.82
N SER A 112 8.15 -23.69 -17.51
CA SER A 112 6.87 -23.91 -18.19
C SER A 112 7.02 -24.83 -19.39
N GLU A 113 5.90 -25.39 -19.85
CA GLU A 113 5.87 -25.87 -21.24
C GLU A 113 6.17 -24.72 -22.21
N ALA A 114 6.77 -25.08 -23.34
CA ALA A 114 7.15 -24.11 -24.35
C ALA A 114 5.89 -23.60 -25.10
N GLN A 115 5.69 -22.29 -25.09
CA GLN A 115 4.59 -21.62 -25.78
C GLN A 115 5.05 -21.04 -27.12
N LEU A 116 4.16 -21.03 -28.11
CA LEU A 116 4.42 -20.45 -29.42
C LEU A 116 4.28 -18.92 -29.37
N VAL A 117 5.32 -18.20 -29.80
CA VAL A 117 5.43 -16.74 -29.74
C VAL A 117 5.91 -16.16 -31.07
N PRO A 118 5.75 -14.86 -31.35
CA PRO A 118 6.42 -14.20 -32.48
C PRO A 118 7.95 -14.38 -32.43
N GLU A 119 8.58 -14.70 -33.56
CA GLU A 119 10.05 -14.83 -33.69
C GLU A 119 10.79 -13.53 -33.31
N LYS A 120 10.13 -12.38 -33.49
CA LYS A 120 10.66 -11.07 -33.13
C LYS A 120 10.59 -10.76 -31.64
N THR A 121 10.05 -11.63 -30.81
CA THR A 121 10.00 -11.41 -29.36
C THR A 121 11.41 -11.40 -28.77
N LYS A 122 11.74 -10.33 -28.07
CA LYS A 122 13.05 -10.07 -27.45
C LYS A 122 12.94 -9.76 -25.97
N LYS A 123 11.76 -9.28 -25.54
CA LYS A 123 11.50 -8.95 -24.14
C LYS A 123 10.10 -9.40 -23.73
N VAL A 124 9.88 -9.60 -22.44
CA VAL A 124 8.57 -9.94 -21.87
C VAL A 124 8.25 -9.14 -20.62
N PHE A 125 6.95 -8.96 -20.37
CA PHE A 125 6.40 -8.53 -19.08
C PHE A 125 5.32 -9.51 -18.62
N VAL A 126 5.44 -9.99 -17.39
CA VAL A 126 4.53 -10.98 -16.81
C VAL A 126 3.55 -10.27 -15.88
N VAL A 127 2.27 -10.65 -15.98
CA VAL A 127 1.19 -10.24 -15.08
C VAL A 127 0.46 -11.48 -14.59
N ILE A 128 0.56 -11.76 -13.29
CA ILE A 128 -0.09 -12.88 -12.61
C ILE A 128 -1.35 -12.36 -11.93
N ASN A 129 -2.44 -13.12 -12.04
CA ASN A 129 -3.76 -12.82 -11.48
C ASN A 129 -4.20 -11.37 -11.80
N PRO A 130 -4.20 -10.95 -13.09
CA PRO A 130 -4.63 -9.62 -13.44
C PRO A 130 -6.07 -9.38 -12.96
N TYR A 131 -6.33 -8.22 -12.37
CA TYR A 131 -7.69 -7.78 -12.08
C TYR A 131 -8.39 -7.36 -13.38
N THR A 132 -9.49 -8.01 -13.74
CA THR A 132 -10.14 -7.89 -15.06
C THR A 132 -11.57 -7.32 -15.04
N ASP A 133 -11.98 -6.61 -13.98
CA ASP A 133 -13.31 -6.01 -13.95
C ASP A 133 -13.46 -4.91 -15.02
N GLY A 134 -14.50 -4.98 -15.83
CA GLY A 134 -14.62 -4.41 -17.18
C GLY A 134 -14.60 -2.88 -17.31
N ASN A 135 -14.28 -2.13 -16.24
CA ASN A 135 -14.00 -0.70 -16.26
C ASN A 135 -12.90 -0.27 -15.25
N LYS A 136 -12.32 -1.21 -14.50
CA LYS A 136 -11.34 -0.95 -13.44
C LYS A 136 -10.22 -1.99 -13.57
N GLY A 137 -9.01 -1.57 -13.93
CA GLY A 137 -7.90 -2.49 -14.23
C GLY A 137 -7.25 -2.23 -15.58
N TRP A 138 -6.17 -2.95 -15.88
CA TRP A 138 -5.53 -2.90 -17.19
C TRP A 138 -6.23 -3.86 -18.16
N ASN A 139 -6.68 -3.35 -19.29
CA ASN A 139 -7.12 -4.20 -20.39
C ASN A 139 -5.89 -4.75 -21.14
N LEU A 140 -5.48 -5.96 -20.75
CA LEU A 140 -4.33 -6.68 -21.30
C LEU A 140 -4.70 -7.63 -22.44
N ALA A 141 -5.86 -7.45 -23.10
CA ALA A 141 -6.22 -8.25 -24.26
C ALA A 141 -5.32 -7.89 -25.47
N ALA A 142 -4.95 -8.88 -26.28
CA ALA A 142 -3.98 -8.71 -27.36
C ALA A 142 -4.42 -7.61 -28.35
N GLU A 143 -5.70 -7.56 -28.72
CA GLU A 143 -6.29 -6.52 -29.59
C GLU A 143 -6.20 -5.11 -29.01
N THR A 144 -6.00 -4.97 -27.69
CA THR A 144 -5.90 -3.69 -27.00
C THR A 144 -4.46 -3.21 -26.86
N VAL A 145 -3.52 -4.13 -26.61
CA VAL A 145 -2.12 -3.77 -26.31
C VAL A 145 -1.16 -3.94 -27.50
N LYS A 146 -1.49 -4.80 -28.48
CA LYS A 146 -0.63 -5.05 -29.64
C LYS A 146 -0.38 -3.78 -30.45
N GLY A 147 0.87 -3.59 -30.85
CA GLY A 147 1.34 -2.40 -31.57
C GLY A 147 1.55 -1.16 -30.69
N LYS A 148 1.30 -1.25 -29.37
CA LYS A 148 1.57 -0.14 -28.44
C LYS A 148 2.94 -0.27 -27.81
N PRO A 149 3.65 0.86 -27.58
CA PRO A 149 4.86 0.85 -26.78
C PRO A 149 4.54 0.57 -25.31
N TRP A 150 5.51 0.03 -24.57
CA TRP A 150 5.38 -0.25 -23.12
C TRP A 150 4.85 0.94 -22.31
N SER A 151 5.34 2.15 -22.59
CA SER A 151 4.90 3.38 -21.90
C SER A 151 3.41 3.68 -22.05
N ALA A 152 2.77 3.25 -23.14
CA ALA A 152 1.33 3.40 -23.36
C ALA A 152 0.50 2.29 -22.68
N ILE A 153 1.13 1.20 -22.27
CA ILE A 153 0.50 0.09 -21.54
C ILE A 153 0.64 0.28 -20.03
N ASN A 154 1.83 0.69 -19.57
CA ASN A 154 2.14 0.90 -18.15
C ASN A 154 1.65 2.26 -17.64
N THR A 155 0.36 2.50 -17.76
CA THR A 155 -0.29 3.68 -17.21
C THR A 155 -0.68 3.45 -15.75
N SER A 156 -0.68 4.52 -14.95
CA SER A 156 -1.28 4.49 -13.62
C SER A 156 -2.80 4.32 -13.76
N ILE A 157 -3.40 3.53 -12.88
CA ILE A 157 -4.86 3.39 -12.77
C ILE A 157 -5.28 3.66 -11.33
N GLU A 158 -6.54 4.08 -11.16
CA GLU A 158 -7.18 4.04 -9.85
C GLU A 158 -7.46 2.59 -9.46
N ALA A 159 -7.13 2.23 -8.22
CA ALA A 159 -7.36 0.91 -7.66
C ALA A 159 -7.55 1.02 -6.14
N VAL A 160 -8.41 0.16 -5.59
CA VAL A 160 -8.43 -0.11 -4.16
C VAL A 160 -7.64 -1.38 -3.88
N ILE A 161 -7.12 -1.52 -2.67
CA ILE A 161 -6.26 -2.66 -2.32
C ILE A 161 -6.91 -4.03 -2.57
N ALA A 162 -8.23 -4.13 -2.37
CA ALA A 162 -8.99 -5.35 -2.64
C ALA A 162 -8.90 -5.82 -4.10
N ASN A 163 -8.65 -4.92 -5.06
CA ASN A 163 -8.48 -5.29 -6.47
C ASN A 163 -7.23 -6.15 -6.71
N VAL A 164 -6.16 -5.96 -5.92
CA VAL A 164 -4.86 -6.63 -6.12
C VAL A 164 -4.53 -7.65 -5.02
N THR A 165 -5.40 -7.81 -4.02
CA THR A 165 -5.23 -8.72 -2.86
C THR A 165 -6.38 -9.70 -2.68
N THR A 166 -7.12 -9.98 -3.76
CA THR A 166 -8.16 -11.01 -3.77
C THR A 166 -7.58 -12.32 -3.24
N THR A 167 -8.28 -12.98 -2.32
CA THR A 167 -7.83 -14.23 -1.70
C THR A 167 -7.44 -15.26 -2.76
N ASN A 168 -6.23 -15.84 -2.65
CA ASN A 168 -5.67 -16.79 -3.62
C ASN A 168 -5.42 -16.22 -5.03
N GLN A 169 -5.52 -14.91 -5.22
CA GLN A 169 -5.39 -14.22 -6.50
C GLN A 169 -4.67 -12.87 -6.32
N PHE A 170 -3.62 -12.84 -5.50
CA PHE A 170 -2.80 -11.65 -5.37
C PHE A 170 -2.18 -11.32 -6.73
N MET A 171 -2.36 -10.08 -7.17
CA MET A 171 -1.81 -9.63 -8.44
C MET A 171 -0.31 -9.46 -8.29
N MET A 172 0.45 -10.04 -9.22
CA MET A 172 1.91 -9.90 -9.27
C MET A 172 2.34 -9.49 -10.67
N THR A 173 3.46 -8.82 -10.76
CA THR A 173 4.01 -8.36 -12.03
C THR A 173 5.51 -8.59 -12.07
N SER A 174 6.12 -8.58 -13.26
CA SER A 174 7.58 -8.56 -13.38
C SER A 174 8.19 -7.49 -12.45
N ALA A 175 9.17 -7.89 -11.64
CA ALA A 175 9.80 -7.04 -10.64
C ALA A 175 10.71 -5.97 -11.27
N GLY A 176 11.17 -6.22 -12.50
CA GLY A 176 12.11 -5.40 -13.26
C GLY A 176 13.54 -5.42 -12.72
N LYS A 177 14.45 -4.79 -13.44
CA LYS A 177 15.87 -4.62 -13.09
C LYS A 177 16.38 -3.27 -13.58
N GLY A 178 17.21 -2.59 -12.78
CA GLY A 178 17.82 -1.31 -13.16
C GLY A 178 16.86 -0.12 -13.06
N ALA A 179 17.38 1.09 -13.29
CA ALA A 179 16.64 2.33 -13.11
C ALA A 179 15.74 2.66 -14.32
N GLY A 180 14.64 3.37 -14.07
CA GLY A 180 13.75 3.90 -15.10
C GLY A 180 12.76 2.88 -15.69
N ILE A 181 11.98 3.35 -16.66
CA ILE A 181 10.87 2.59 -17.28
C ILE A 181 11.35 1.41 -18.13
N GLU A 182 12.56 1.51 -18.69
CA GLU A 182 13.22 0.47 -19.50
C GLU A 182 13.55 -0.77 -18.68
N GLY A 183 13.73 -0.61 -17.36
CA GLY A 183 14.00 -1.71 -16.43
C GLY A 183 12.82 -2.65 -16.21
N ALA A 184 11.62 -2.33 -16.73
CA ALA A 184 10.43 -3.15 -16.52
C ALA A 184 10.47 -4.50 -17.28
N LEU A 185 10.98 -4.48 -18.51
CA LEU A 185 10.90 -5.61 -19.44
C LEU A 185 12.10 -6.53 -19.26
N THR A 186 11.86 -7.85 -19.25
CA THR A 186 12.93 -8.84 -19.12
C THR A 186 13.33 -9.36 -20.49
N ASN A 187 14.62 -9.30 -20.83
CA ASN A 187 15.16 -9.86 -22.07
C ASN A 187 14.96 -11.39 -22.10
N VAL A 188 14.56 -11.92 -23.26
CA VAL A 188 14.34 -13.36 -23.48
C VAL A 188 14.98 -13.85 -24.76
N THR A 189 15.28 -15.14 -24.80
CA THR A 189 15.66 -15.85 -26.03
C THR A 189 14.50 -16.71 -26.48
N VAL A 190 14.15 -16.64 -27.76
CA VAL A 190 13.13 -17.50 -28.37
C VAL A 190 13.79 -18.51 -29.31
N HIS A 191 13.22 -19.71 -29.38
CA HIS A 191 13.81 -20.85 -30.10
C HIS A 191 13.00 -21.15 -31.37
N LYS A 192 13.59 -20.86 -32.52
CA LYS A 192 12.95 -21.09 -33.82
C LYS A 192 13.17 -22.54 -34.28
N PRO A 193 12.13 -23.25 -34.74
CA PRO A 193 12.30 -24.54 -35.39
C PRO A 193 13.22 -24.43 -36.62
N GLY A 194 14.17 -25.36 -36.74
CA GLY A 194 15.04 -25.46 -37.93
C GLY A 194 14.30 -25.84 -39.23
N GLY A 195 13.02 -26.21 -39.13
CA GLY A 195 12.13 -26.57 -40.23
C GLY A 195 10.73 -26.90 -39.73
N TYR A 196 9.84 -27.31 -40.64
CA TYR A 196 8.43 -27.63 -40.35
C TYR A 196 8.19 -29.13 -40.07
N THR A 197 9.21 -29.87 -39.66
CA THR A 197 9.05 -31.27 -39.25
C THR A 197 8.75 -31.36 -37.76
N ASN A 198 8.07 -32.42 -37.33
CA ASN A 198 7.77 -32.66 -35.93
C ASN A 198 9.05 -32.75 -35.09
N GLU A 199 10.13 -33.30 -35.65
CA GLU A 199 11.44 -33.36 -35.00
C GLU A 199 12.00 -31.97 -34.74
N ALA A 200 12.00 -31.08 -35.75
CA ALA A 200 12.52 -29.73 -35.61
C ALA A 200 11.69 -28.87 -34.64
N ILE A 201 10.37 -29.07 -34.62
CA ILE A 201 9.46 -28.41 -33.69
C ILE A 201 9.70 -28.90 -32.26
N ASN A 202 9.78 -30.21 -32.05
CA ASN A 202 10.02 -30.80 -30.73
C ASN A 202 11.40 -30.43 -30.19
N GLN A 203 12.40 -30.33 -31.07
CA GLN A 203 13.71 -29.83 -30.70
C GLN A 203 13.63 -28.39 -30.18
N ALA A 204 12.99 -27.47 -30.92
CA ALA A 204 12.85 -26.08 -30.48
C ALA A 204 12.07 -25.93 -29.17
N LYS A 205 11.00 -26.72 -28.97
CA LYS A 205 10.27 -26.79 -27.68
C LYS A 205 11.17 -27.27 -26.55
N THR A 206 11.97 -28.30 -26.78
CA THR A 206 12.90 -28.87 -25.79
C THR A 206 14.00 -27.87 -25.45
N GLU A 207 14.56 -27.20 -26.45
CA GLU A 207 15.56 -26.15 -26.25
C GLU A 207 15.01 -24.99 -25.43
N ALA A 208 13.80 -24.52 -25.74
CA ALA A 208 13.13 -23.49 -24.95
C ALA A 208 12.91 -23.94 -23.50
N LYS A 209 12.39 -25.15 -23.29
CA LYS A 209 12.13 -25.70 -21.94
C LYS A 209 13.41 -25.91 -21.12
N ASN A 210 14.52 -26.27 -21.76
CA ASN A 210 15.82 -26.42 -21.10
C ASN A 210 16.52 -25.09 -20.84
N ASN A 211 16.08 -24.00 -21.47
CA ASN A 211 16.61 -22.65 -21.29
C ASN A 211 15.47 -21.65 -21.01
N PRO A 212 14.69 -21.87 -19.92
CA PRO A 212 13.58 -21.00 -19.62
C PRO A 212 14.08 -19.59 -19.28
N ALA A 213 13.33 -18.57 -19.69
CA ALA A 213 13.61 -17.22 -19.22
C ALA A 213 13.19 -17.07 -17.76
N GLU A 214 14.13 -16.70 -16.90
CA GLU A 214 13.88 -16.46 -15.48
C GLU A 214 13.25 -15.08 -15.27
N ILE A 215 12.02 -15.06 -14.76
CA ILE A 215 11.28 -13.83 -14.51
C ILE A 215 11.02 -13.68 -13.02
N ASN A 216 11.66 -12.69 -12.40
CA ASN A 216 11.33 -12.28 -11.05
C ASN A 216 9.99 -11.54 -11.04
N VAL A 217 9.12 -11.86 -10.09
CA VAL A 217 7.82 -11.21 -9.91
C VAL A 217 7.65 -10.67 -8.50
N ASP A 218 6.94 -9.54 -8.42
CA ASP A 218 6.58 -8.82 -7.19
C ASP A 218 5.07 -8.70 -7.10
N ARG A 219 4.51 -8.88 -5.90
CA ARG A 219 3.13 -8.48 -5.60
C ARG A 219 2.98 -6.97 -5.79
N LEU A 220 1.80 -6.53 -6.22
CA LEU A 220 1.46 -5.11 -6.33
C LEU A 220 1.06 -4.45 -5.01
N SER A 221 1.03 -5.22 -3.92
CA SER A 221 0.71 -4.76 -2.58
C SER A 221 1.94 -4.79 -1.66
N ALA A 222 1.90 -4.00 -0.59
CA ALA A 222 2.72 -4.19 0.60
C ALA A 222 1.88 -4.84 1.71
N LYS A 223 2.53 -5.56 2.61
CA LYS A 223 1.92 -6.14 3.82
C LYS A 223 2.36 -5.37 5.04
N VAL A 224 1.43 -5.02 5.92
CA VAL A 224 1.71 -4.34 7.18
C VAL A 224 1.14 -5.19 8.32
N GLU A 225 1.97 -5.54 9.29
CA GLU A 225 1.58 -6.26 10.50
C GLU A 225 1.92 -5.39 11.70
N LEU A 226 0.97 -5.24 12.64
CA LEU A 226 1.22 -4.56 13.90
C LEU A 226 1.08 -5.54 15.06
N ALA A 227 2.11 -5.62 15.88
CA ALA A 227 2.13 -6.40 17.12
C ALA A 227 2.45 -5.50 18.33
N VAL A 228 1.94 -5.90 19.50
CA VAL A 228 2.31 -5.33 20.80
C VAL A 228 3.34 -6.27 21.42
N LYS A 229 4.50 -5.73 21.79
CA LYS A 229 5.55 -6.49 22.49
C LYS A 229 5.00 -7.08 23.80
N GLU A 230 5.34 -8.32 24.10
CA GLU A 230 4.91 -8.98 25.35
C GLU A 230 5.30 -8.18 26.61
N ALA A 231 6.55 -7.70 26.65
CA ALA A 231 7.07 -6.83 27.71
C ALA A 231 6.88 -5.33 27.39
N PHE A 232 5.64 -4.92 27.10
CA PHE A 232 5.32 -3.53 26.81
C PHE A 232 5.48 -2.63 28.04
N THR A 233 6.18 -1.49 27.89
CA THR A 233 6.43 -0.56 29.00
C THR A 233 5.52 0.67 28.92
N THR A 234 4.85 1.01 30.02
CA THR A 234 4.03 2.24 30.12
C THR A 234 4.70 3.24 31.03
N LYS A 235 4.89 4.48 30.56
CA LYS A 235 5.44 5.59 31.32
C LYS A 235 4.51 6.81 31.29
N PRO A 236 4.57 7.69 32.31
CA PRO A 236 5.36 7.53 33.55
C PRO A 236 4.79 6.44 34.47
N ASP A 237 5.56 6.05 35.49
CA ASP A 237 5.18 4.97 36.41
C ASP A 237 3.80 5.21 37.05
N GLY A 238 3.00 4.15 37.12
CA GLY A 238 1.63 4.18 37.61
C GLY A 238 0.58 4.57 36.57
N ALA A 239 0.99 5.06 35.38
CA ALA A 239 0.09 5.14 34.24
C ALA A 239 -0.23 3.75 33.69
N LYS A 240 -1.38 3.62 33.03
CA LYS A 240 -1.87 2.36 32.47
C LYS A 240 -2.19 2.53 31.00
N PHE A 241 -1.86 1.51 30.20
CA PHE A 241 -2.11 1.47 28.77
C PHE A 241 -2.75 0.14 28.39
N THR A 242 -3.79 0.19 27.57
CA THR A 242 -4.38 -1.00 26.95
C THR A 242 -4.54 -0.77 25.46
N PHE A 243 -3.94 -1.65 24.65
CA PHE A 243 -4.14 -1.66 23.21
C PHE A 243 -5.61 -1.96 22.87
N GLY A 244 -6.21 -1.12 22.04
CA GLY A 244 -7.63 -1.22 21.66
C GLY A 244 -7.88 -1.59 20.20
N GLY A 245 -6.87 -1.42 19.33
CA GLY A 245 -6.92 -1.78 17.92
C GLY A 245 -6.01 -0.90 17.08
N TRP A 246 -5.89 -1.22 15.80
CA TRP A 246 -5.16 -0.39 14.84
C TRP A 246 -5.87 -0.34 13.48
N GLU A 247 -5.41 0.53 12.59
CA GLU A 247 -5.85 0.62 11.19
C GLU A 247 -4.81 1.39 10.36
N LEU A 248 -4.78 1.17 9.04
CA LEU A 248 -3.95 1.96 8.13
C LEU A 248 -4.64 3.29 7.77
N SER A 249 -3.86 4.33 7.55
CA SER A 249 -4.32 5.62 7.07
C SER A 249 -3.35 6.17 6.03
N VAL A 250 -3.84 7.02 5.14
CA VAL A 250 -3.08 7.60 4.02
C VAL A 250 -2.57 6.51 3.05
N THR A 251 -3.44 5.57 2.69
CA THR A 251 -3.13 4.52 1.72
C THR A 251 -3.43 4.98 0.30
N ASN A 252 -2.50 4.76 -0.63
CA ASN A 252 -2.61 5.20 -2.03
C ASN A 252 -3.82 4.54 -2.73
N LYS A 253 -4.44 5.27 -3.65
CA LYS A 253 -5.57 4.83 -4.49
C LYS A 253 -5.18 4.60 -5.95
N SER A 254 -3.89 4.61 -6.25
CA SER A 254 -3.39 4.40 -7.60
C SER A 254 -2.22 3.43 -7.63
N VAL A 255 -2.07 2.72 -8.75
CA VAL A 255 -0.97 1.76 -8.95
C VAL A 255 -0.62 1.66 -10.43
N LYS A 256 0.65 1.33 -10.72
CA LYS A 256 1.17 0.99 -12.05
C LYS A 256 1.50 -0.50 -12.12
N LEU A 257 1.43 -1.12 -13.30
CA LEU A 257 1.96 -2.48 -13.49
C LEU A 257 3.43 -2.53 -13.08
N TYR A 258 4.20 -1.52 -13.43
CA TYR A 258 5.58 -1.33 -12.97
C TYR A 258 5.81 0.11 -12.53
N SER A 259 6.35 0.27 -11.34
CA SER A 259 6.87 1.53 -10.84
C SER A 259 8.40 1.50 -10.90
N GLU A 260 8.98 2.55 -11.45
CA GLU A 260 10.41 2.63 -11.75
C GLU A 260 11.23 2.43 -10.47
N LEU A 261 12.30 1.62 -10.55
CA LEU A 261 13.23 1.45 -9.44
C LEU A 261 14.03 2.73 -9.23
N ILE A 262 14.13 3.13 -7.97
CA ILE A 262 14.85 4.32 -7.52
C ILE A 262 16.01 3.88 -6.63
N THR A 263 17.21 4.34 -6.97
CA THR A 263 18.41 4.18 -6.13
C THR A 263 18.51 5.32 -5.13
N TYR A 264 18.99 5.03 -3.93
CA TYR A 264 19.18 5.99 -2.86
C TYR A 264 20.41 5.64 -2.01
N ASP A 265 20.98 6.65 -1.36
CA ASP A 265 22.19 6.50 -0.57
C ASP A 265 21.92 5.70 0.72
N ASN A 266 22.90 4.88 1.11
CA ASN A 266 22.83 4.03 2.31
C ASN A 266 21.68 3.01 2.29
N ALA A 267 21.18 2.66 1.11
CA ALA A 267 20.22 1.58 0.96
C ALA A 267 20.77 0.29 1.58
N THR A 268 19.96 -0.32 2.44
CA THR A 268 20.17 -1.67 2.93
C THR A 268 20.32 -2.58 1.73
N ASN A 269 21.30 -3.47 1.78
CA ASN A 269 21.55 -4.40 0.68
C ASN A 269 20.28 -5.22 0.36
N GLY A 270 19.81 -5.13 -0.89
CA GLY A 270 18.57 -5.74 -1.37
C GLY A 270 17.29 -4.96 -1.11
N ALA A 271 17.34 -3.80 -0.45
CA ALA A 271 16.20 -2.90 -0.33
C ALA A 271 15.87 -2.28 -1.69
N VAL A 272 14.56 -2.16 -1.96
CA VAL A 272 14.03 -1.65 -3.21
C VAL A 272 13.16 -0.45 -2.90
N TYR A 273 13.39 0.65 -3.59
CA TYR A 273 12.51 1.81 -3.58
C TYR A 273 11.99 2.08 -4.99
N ARG A 274 10.81 2.69 -5.08
CA ARG A 274 10.08 2.83 -6.35
C ARG A 274 9.49 4.22 -6.50
N ARG A 275 9.22 4.63 -7.74
CA ARG A 275 8.48 5.85 -8.06
C ARG A 275 7.03 5.53 -8.40
N ASP A 276 6.13 5.77 -7.44
CA ASP A 276 4.69 5.62 -7.66
C ASP A 276 4.10 6.85 -8.41
N ASN A 277 2.79 7.07 -8.29
CA ASN A 277 2.09 8.20 -8.92
C ASN A 277 2.13 9.51 -8.14
N ASN A 278 2.35 9.48 -6.82
CA ASN A 278 2.37 10.62 -5.91
C ASN A 278 3.80 10.94 -5.41
N TYR A 279 4.81 10.44 -6.13
CA TYR A 279 6.20 10.41 -5.69
C TYR A 279 6.84 11.80 -5.65
N LEU A 280 6.65 12.61 -6.69
CA LEU A 280 7.17 13.98 -6.70
C LEU A 280 6.29 14.89 -5.87
N LEU A 281 6.89 15.91 -5.25
CA LEU A 281 6.15 16.96 -4.53
C LEU A 281 5.10 17.65 -5.43
N SER A 282 5.39 17.78 -6.73
CA SER A 282 4.45 18.36 -7.70
C SER A 282 3.31 17.42 -8.10
N GLU A 283 3.43 16.13 -7.79
CA GLU A 283 2.42 15.10 -8.06
C GLU A 283 1.50 14.88 -6.84
N GLN A 284 1.89 15.38 -5.66
CA GLN A 284 1.08 15.27 -4.44
C GLN A 284 -0.16 16.17 -4.47
N PRO A 285 -1.23 15.80 -3.73
CA PRO A 285 -2.42 16.62 -3.61
C PRO A 285 -2.11 18.03 -3.14
N VAL A 286 -2.73 19.02 -3.78
CA VAL A 286 -2.62 20.42 -3.35
C VAL A 286 -3.44 20.61 -2.06
N ILE A 287 -2.75 20.95 -0.98
CA ILE A 287 -3.32 21.23 0.34
C ILE A 287 -2.99 22.66 0.77
N ASN A 288 -3.50 23.09 1.94
CA ASN A 288 -3.32 24.43 2.47
C ASN A 288 -3.86 25.53 1.55
N THR A 289 -4.97 25.25 0.85
CA THR A 289 -5.62 26.19 -0.09
C THR A 289 -6.34 27.34 0.62
N GLY A 290 -6.38 27.32 1.96
CA GLY A 290 -7.24 28.18 2.77
C GLY A 290 -8.70 27.72 2.81
N ASN A 291 -9.03 26.58 2.16
CA ASN A 291 -10.34 25.96 2.17
C ASN A 291 -10.23 24.48 2.55
N LYS A 292 -10.59 24.16 3.80
CA LYS A 292 -10.55 22.80 4.34
C LYS A 292 -11.30 21.78 3.48
N LYS A 293 -12.47 22.13 2.92
CA LYS A 293 -13.23 21.19 2.08
C LYS A 293 -12.52 20.86 0.78
N THR A 294 -11.80 21.82 0.21
CA THR A 294 -10.97 21.61 -0.99
C THR A 294 -9.77 20.74 -0.66
N ASP A 295 -9.09 21.02 0.45
CA ASP A 295 -7.92 20.25 0.89
C ASP A 295 -8.30 18.78 1.19
N GLU A 296 -9.44 18.57 1.88
CA GLU A 296 -10.03 17.24 2.10
C GLU A 296 -10.35 16.53 0.79
N ALA A 297 -11.02 17.20 -0.16
CA ALA A 297 -11.38 16.59 -1.44
C ALA A 297 -10.14 16.18 -2.25
N ASN A 298 -9.08 17.00 -2.22
CA ASN A 298 -7.82 16.70 -2.90
C ASN A 298 -7.11 15.50 -2.27
N LEU A 299 -7.06 15.42 -0.94
CA LEU A 299 -6.50 14.26 -0.23
C LEU A 299 -7.30 12.98 -0.50
N MET A 300 -8.64 13.03 -0.42
CA MET A 300 -9.52 11.87 -0.64
C MET A 300 -9.49 11.35 -2.08
N ALA A 301 -9.09 12.19 -3.04
CA ALA A 301 -8.90 11.78 -4.43
C ALA A 301 -7.68 10.85 -4.58
N ALA A 302 -6.60 11.09 -3.83
CA ALA A 302 -5.34 10.35 -3.94
C ALA A 302 -5.17 9.24 -2.88
N PHE A 303 -5.77 9.41 -1.70
CA PHE A 303 -5.56 8.53 -0.55
C PHE A 303 -6.87 8.17 0.16
N ASP A 304 -6.94 6.95 0.69
CA ASP A 304 -7.88 6.60 1.73
C ASP A 304 -7.25 6.90 3.10
N TYR A 305 -7.98 7.61 3.97
CA TYR A 305 -7.49 7.99 5.29
C TYR A 305 -8.61 8.06 6.33
N LEU A 306 -8.23 7.91 7.60
CA LEU A 306 -9.17 8.00 8.71
C LEU A 306 -9.47 9.47 9.02
N LYS A 307 -10.72 9.88 8.76
CA LYS A 307 -11.18 11.27 8.92
C LYS A 307 -11.89 11.49 10.25
N ASN A 308 -11.59 12.59 10.94
CA ASN A 308 -12.34 12.96 12.14
C ASN A 308 -13.80 13.34 11.82
N ILE A 309 -14.67 13.11 12.80
CA ILE A 309 -16.06 13.56 12.73
C ILE A 309 -16.19 15.04 13.09
N ASP A 310 -17.13 15.72 12.44
CA ASP A 310 -17.50 17.11 12.74
C ASP A 310 -18.88 17.23 13.41
N ASN A 311 -19.69 16.17 13.36
CA ASN A 311 -21.04 16.15 13.89
C ASN A 311 -21.31 14.93 14.76
N GLU A 312 -22.19 15.10 15.73
CA GLU A 312 -22.65 14.03 16.63
C GLU A 312 -23.40 12.92 15.90
N SER A 313 -23.96 13.19 14.71
CA SER A 313 -24.60 12.19 13.84
C SER A 313 -23.61 11.25 13.17
N ASP A 314 -22.36 11.66 13.00
CA ASP A 314 -21.38 10.96 12.16
C ASP A 314 -20.72 9.84 12.98
N ASP A 315 -20.46 8.70 12.36
CA ASP A 315 -19.79 7.59 13.02
C ASP A 315 -18.28 7.82 13.07
N ILE A 316 -17.68 7.55 14.24
CA ILE A 316 -16.22 7.59 14.39
C ILE A 316 -15.64 6.47 13.52
N PRO A 317 -14.62 6.74 12.67
CA PRO A 317 -13.96 5.69 11.91
C PRO A 317 -13.50 4.53 12.79
N ALA A 318 -13.69 3.32 12.28
CA ALA A 318 -13.31 2.10 12.99
C ALA A 318 -11.79 1.95 13.01
N VAL A 319 -11.23 1.72 14.20
CA VAL A 319 -9.82 1.35 14.43
C VAL A 319 -9.83 0.06 15.24
N VAL A 320 -9.96 -1.06 14.54
CA VAL A 320 -10.45 -2.33 15.11
C VAL A 320 -9.57 -3.53 14.78
N GLN A 321 -8.51 -3.35 14.00
CA GLN A 321 -7.59 -4.45 13.71
C GLN A 321 -6.92 -4.93 14.99
N THR A 322 -6.74 -6.24 15.10
CA THR A 322 -6.31 -6.89 16.34
C THR A 322 -4.79 -6.98 16.44
N ASN A 323 -4.29 -7.27 17.64
CA ASN A 323 -2.86 -7.50 17.86
C ASN A 323 -2.36 -8.68 17.00
N GLY A 324 -1.31 -8.46 16.20
CA GLY A 324 -0.72 -9.47 15.31
C GLY A 324 -1.46 -9.66 13.99
N SER A 325 -2.54 -8.91 13.73
CA SER A 325 -3.20 -8.97 12.42
C SER A 325 -2.36 -8.29 11.35
N SER A 326 -2.62 -8.64 10.08
CA SER A 326 -2.00 -8.00 8.92
C SER A 326 -3.06 -7.29 8.07
N LEU A 327 -2.67 -6.15 7.51
CA LEU A 327 -3.37 -5.45 6.45
C LEU A 327 -2.49 -5.34 5.20
N TYR A 328 -3.10 -4.96 4.10
CA TYR A 328 -2.41 -4.67 2.86
C TYR A 328 -2.67 -3.23 2.43
N CYS A 329 -1.74 -2.66 1.68
CA CYS A 329 -1.93 -1.39 1.01
C CYS A 329 -1.21 -1.39 -0.35
N LEU A 330 -1.61 -0.47 -1.23
CA LEU A 330 -0.81 -0.17 -2.42
C LEU A 330 0.48 0.51 -1.99
N GLU A 331 1.49 0.49 -2.87
CA GLU A 331 2.70 1.26 -2.61
C GLU A 331 2.41 2.76 -2.52
N ASN A 332 3.15 3.42 -1.64
CA ASN A 332 3.08 4.86 -1.40
C ASN A 332 4.51 5.32 -1.08
N THR A 333 5.18 5.92 -2.07
CA THR A 333 6.58 6.31 -2.02
C THR A 333 6.74 7.76 -2.45
N MET A 334 7.80 8.39 -1.95
CA MET A 334 8.01 9.82 -2.12
C MET A 334 9.48 10.15 -2.34
N GLU A 335 9.76 11.19 -3.12
CA GLU A 335 11.08 11.82 -3.12
C GLU A 335 11.37 12.48 -1.76
N ALA A 336 12.65 12.72 -1.46
CA ALA A 336 13.11 13.27 -0.17
C ALA A 336 12.27 14.46 0.33
N LYS A 337 12.04 15.47 -0.52
CA LYS A 337 11.28 16.70 -0.19
C LYS A 337 9.75 16.52 -0.14
N ALA A 338 9.25 15.36 -0.52
CA ALA A 338 7.83 15.01 -0.56
C ALA A 338 7.42 14.09 0.60
N GLN A 339 8.34 13.73 1.50
CA GLN A 339 8.06 12.96 2.72
C GLN A 339 7.35 13.84 3.77
N GLN A 340 6.03 13.96 3.66
CA GLN A 340 5.22 14.84 4.50
C GLN A 340 4.08 14.09 5.18
N LEU A 341 3.74 14.50 6.41
CA LEU A 341 2.84 13.78 7.31
C LEU A 341 1.46 13.49 6.72
N GLY A 342 0.97 14.34 5.82
CA GLY A 342 -0.31 14.22 5.16
C GLY A 342 -0.37 13.19 4.03
N PHE A 343 0.79 12.77 3.52
CA PHE A 343 0.93 11.95 2.32
C PHE A 343 1.63 10.61 2.58
N THR A 344 2.30 10.46 3.73
CA THR A 344 2.97 9.23 4.15
C THR A 344 1.99 8.22 4.75
N THR A 345 1.93 7.00 4.20
CA THR A 345 1.17 5.89 4.79
C THR A 345 1.57 5.68 6.25
N LYS A 346 0.57 5.62 7.12
CA LYS A 346 0.77 5.51 8.57
C LYS A 346 -0.15 4.47 9.19
N VAL A 347 0.25 3.98 10.35
CA VAL A 347 -0.60 3.18 11.23
C VAL A 347 -1.21 4.09 12.29
N VAL A 348 -2.53 4.03 12.45
CA VAL A 348 -3.24 4.66 13.58
C VAL A 348 -3.56 3.59 14.61
N VAL A 349 -3.09 3.78 15.84
CA VAL A 349 -3.32 2.90 16.98
C VAL A 349 -4.36 3.53 17.89
N LYS A 350 -5.44 2.79 18.19
CA LYS A 350 -6.40 3.12 19.24
C LYS A 350 -6.01 2.41 20.53
N ALA A 351 -6.05 3.12 21.65
CA ALA A 351 -5.76 2.55 22.96
C ALA A 351 -6.56 3.26 24.05
N THR A 352 -6.56 2.69 25.25
CA THR A 352 -6.83 3.45 26.47
C THR A 352 -5.50 3.80 27.14
N TYR A 353 -5.36 5.06 27.56
CA TYR A 353 -4.26 5.52 28.38
C TYR A 353 -4.82 6.23 29.61
N THR A 354 -4.54 5.73 30.79
CA THR A 354 -4.98 6.33 32.06
C THR A 354 -3.75 6.87 32.79
N PRO A 355 -3.65 8.20 32.99
CA PRO A 355 -2.59 8.79 33.80
C PRO A 355 -2.56 8.26 35.24
N SER A 356 -1.37 8.26 35.84
CA SER A 356 -1.19 7.87 37.25
C SER A 356 -2.09 8.69 38.18
N GLY A 357 -2.74 8.03 39.13
CA GLY A 357 -3.66 8.66 40.09
C GLY A 357 -5.11 8.82 39.60
N LEU A 358 -5.42 8.46 38.33
CA LEU A 358 -6.79 8.39 37.82
C LEU A 358 -7.30 6.94 37.76
N ASN A 359 -8.62 6.79 37.77
CA ASN A 359 -9.27 5.49 37.63
C ASN A 359 -9.21 5.03 36.17
N GLU A 360 -8.94 3.74 35.94
CA GLU A 360 -8.97 3.16 34.59
C GLU A 360 -10.33 3.35 33.93
N ASN A 361 -10.31 3.55 32.61
CA ASN A 361 -11.51 3.74 31.79
C ASN A 361 -12.39 4.92 32.26
N SER A 362 -11.86 5.82 33.09
CA SER A 362 -12.52 7.07 33.44
C SER A 362 -12.20 8.15 32.40
N SER A 363 -13.13 9.08 32.24
CA SER A 363 -12.91 10.25 31.40
C SER A 363 -12.11 11.32 32.14
N TYR A 364 -11.21 11.98 31.44
CA TYR A 364 -10.40 13.06 32.02
C TYR A 364 -10.07 14.14 30.99
N PHE A 365 -9.63 15.29 31.49
CA PHE A 365 -9.15 16.40 30.69
C PHE A 365 -7.64 16.55 30.85
N SER A 366 -6.97 17.00 29.80
CA SER A 366 -5.58 17.47 29.85
C SER A 366 -5.53 18.95 29.54
N TRP A 367 -4.84 19.71 30.40
CA TRP A 367 -4.55 21.13 30.17
C TRP A 367 -3.15 21.46 30.70
N LYS A 368 -2.31 22.06 29.85
CA LYS A 368 -0.90 22.41 30.17
C LYS A 368 -0.10 21.28 30.84
N GLY A 369 -0.25 20.06 30.35
CA GLY A 369 0.46 18.87 30.84
C GLY A 369 -0.09 18.26 32.13
N ASN A 370 -1.14 18.85 32.73
CA ASN A 370 -1.82 18.30 33.90
C ASN A 370 -3.11 17.58 33.51
N TYR A 371 -3.52 16.60 34.32
CA TYR A 371 -4.73 15.81 34.12
C TYR A 371 -5.79 16.09 35.18
N TYR A 372 -7.04 16.25 34.76
CA TYR A 372 -8.14 16.66 35.64
C TYR A 372 -9.37 15.77 35.43
N THR A 373 -10.02 15.38 36.53
CA THR A 373 -11.44 14.98 36.49
C THR A 373 -12.30 16.20 36.14
N LEU A 374 -13.57 16.02 35.78
CA LEU A 374 -14.46 17.17 35.51
C LEU A 374 -14.55 18.12 36.71
N ASP A 375 -14.69 17.59 37.93
CA ASP A 375 -14.77 18.42 39.14
C ASP A 375 -13.46 19.17 39.40
N ALA A 376 -12.31 18.49 39.30
CA ALA A 376 -11.01 19.14 39.46
C ALA A 376 -10.75 20.21 38.37
N LEU A 377 -11.23 20.00 37.14
CA LEU A 377 -11.14 20.98 36.06
C LEU A 377 -12.00 22.22 36.36
N LYS A 378 -13.21 22.03 36.92
CA LYS A 378 -14.10 23.12 37.33
C LYS A 378 -13.48 23.92 38.49
N GLU A 379 -12.87 23.25 39.46
CA GLU A 379 -12.12 23.91 40.52
C GLU A 379 -10.94 24.70 39.96
N GLU A 380 -10.14 24.09 39.08
CA GLU A 380 -9.03 24.77 38.41
C GLU A 380 -9.49 26.00 37.63
N TYR A 381 -10.60 25.91 36.91
CA TYR A 381 -11.19 27.01 36.15
C TYR A 381 -11.46 28.26 37.01
N THR A 382 -11.89 28.08 38.26
CA THR A 382 -12.18 29.21 39.17
C THR A 382 -10.93 29.94 39.65
N LYS A 383 -9.74 29.33 39.56
CA LYS A 383 -8.48 29.95 39.97
C LYS A 383 -7.97 30.99 38.99
N HIS A 384 -8.51 31.03 37.77
CA HIS A 384 -8.10 31.97 36.72
C HIS A 384 -9.00 33.22 36.69
N SER A 385 -8.37 34.37 36.47
CA SER A 385 -9.07 35.62 36.16
C SER A 385 -9.75 35.56 34.79
N ASP A 386 -10.82 36.34 34.62
CA ASP A 386 -11.52 36.45 33.34
C ASP A 386 -10.56 36.92 32.23
N GLY A 387 -10.64 36.30 31.05
CA GLY A 387 -9.72 36.57 29.93
C GLY A 387 -8.32 35.96 30.08
N SER A 388 -8.09 35.04 31.02
CA SER A 388 -6.79 34.37 31.20
C SER A 388 -6.89 32.86 31.41
N GLY A 389 -5.82 32.14 31.05
CA GLY A 389 -5.64 30.72 31.37
C GLY A 389 -6.81 29.84 30.94
N LEU A 390 -7.27 28.97 31.84
CA LEU A 390 -8.33 28.01 31.55
C LEU A 390 -9.68 28.68 31.25
N LYS A 391 -9.89 29.94 31.68
CA LYS A 391 -11.07 30.74 31.31
C LYS A 391 -11.07 31.20 29.86
N VAL A 392 -9.94 31.14 29.17
CA VAL A 392 -9.84 31.35 27.71
C VAL A 392 -9.91 30.02 26.99
N ASP A 393 -9.15 29.02 27.46
CA ASP A 393 -8.96 27.78 26.71
C ASP A 393 -10.16 26.83 26.77
N LEU A 394 -10.78 26.64 27.93
CA LEU A 394 -11.91 25.71 28.08
C LEU A 394 -13.14 26.14 27.25
N PRO A 395 -13.53 27.44 27.22
CA PRO A 395 -14.66 27.87 26.38
C PRO A 395 -14.45 27.61 24.89
N ILE A 396 -13.22 27.68 24.38
CA ILE A 396 -12.93 27.34 22.97
C ILE A 396 -13.26 25.88 22.70
N PHE A 397 -12.77 24.97 23.55
CA PHE A 397 -13.09 23.54 23.47
C PHE A 397 -14.61 23.30 23.56
N LEU A 398 -15.29 23.89 24.55
CA LEU A 398 -16.72 23.66 24.76
C LEU A 398 -17.58 24.17 23.59
N LYS A 399 -17.18 25.28 22.95
CA LYS A 399 -17.85 25.80 21.75
C LYS A 399 -17.68 24.87 20.55
N LYS A 400 -16.45 24.44 20.28
CA LYS A 400 -16.17 23.45 19.23
C LYS A 400 -16.95 22.16 19.46
N ALA A 401 -16.97 21.68 20.70
CA ALA A 401 -17.70 20.50 21.13
C ALA A 401 -19.23 20.67 21.13
N LYS A 402 -19.74 21.85 20.75
CA LYS A 402 -21.17 22.19 20.71
C LYS A 402 -21.88 22.09 22.07
N LEU A 403 -21.12 22.11 23.17
CA LEU A 403 -21.64 22.13 24.56
C LEU A 403 -21.99 23.55 25.03
N VAL A 404 -21.39 24.57 24.39
CA VAL A 404 -21.72 25.98 24.55
C VAL A 404 -21.92 26.58 23.17
N ALA A 405 -22.99 27.35 22.95
CA ALA A 405 -23.22 27.99 21.66
C ALA A 405 -22.11 29.01 21.34
N GLU A 406 -21.67 29.07 20.08
CA GLU A 406 -20.62 30.00 19.63
C GLU A 406 -20.98 31.47 19.89
N SER A 407 -22.28 31.80 19.77
CA SER A 407 -22.84 33.12 20.04
C SER A 407 -22.77 33.57 21.50
N VAL A 408 -22.48 32.66 22.44
CA VAL A 408 -22.29 33.02 23.85
C VAL A 408 -20.92 33.64 24.04
N THR A 409 -20.86 34.96 24.12
CA THR A 409 -19.60 35.71 24.31
C THR A 409 -19.44 36.28 25.71
N GLU A 410 -20.54 36.46 26.44
CA GLU A 410 -20.53 37.03 27.79
C GLU A 410 -19.88 36.06 28.80
N GLN A 411 -18.83 36.53 29.48
CA GLN A 411 -18.05 35.71 30.41
C GLN A 411 -18.90 35.17 31.56
N SER A 412 -19.87 35.93 32.06
CA SER A 412 -20.79 35.47 33.12
C SER A 412 -21.64 34.28 32.68
N ALA A 413 -22.11 34.27 31.43
CA ALA A 413 -22.87 33.17 30.85
C ALA A 413 -21.96 31.94 30.62
N ILE A 414 -20.73 32.15 30.17
CA ILE A 414 -19.73 31.07 30.03
C ILE A 414 -19.42 30.45 31.39
N ASN A 415 -19.18 31.27 32.42
CA ASN A 415 -18.93 30.81 33.79
C ASN A 415 -20.10 29.96 34.31
N ALA A 416 -21.34 30.41 34.08
CA ALA A 416 -22.54 29.66 34.45
C ALA A 416 -22.64 28.32 33.69
N ALA A 417 -22.31 28.30 32.40
CA ALA A 417 -22.29 27.09 31.59
C ALA A 417 -21.25 26.07 32.10
N VAL A 418 -20.03 26.53 32.43
CA VAL A 418 -18.97 25.69 33.02
C VAL A 418 -19.39 25.14 34.38
N ALA A 419 -19.98 25.97 35.24
CA ALA A 419 -20.49 25.53 36.54
C ALA A 419 -21.58 24.44 36.41
N ALA A 420 -22.41 24.54 35.37
CA ALA A 420 -23.48 23.59 35.05
C ALA A 420 -23.02 22.36 34.24
N LEU A 421 -21.72 22.17 34.00
CA LEU A 421 -21.22 20.95 33.38
C LEU A 421 -21.36 19.75 34.31
N THR A 422 -21.81 18.64 33.74
CA THR A 422 -21.99 17.33 34.36
C THR A 422 -21.44 16.27 33.41
N ALA A 423 -21.03 15.10 33.94
CA ALA A 423 -20.33 14.09 33.15
C ALA A 423 -21.18 13.53 31.98
N ASP A 424 -22.51 13.47 32.13
CA ASP A 424 -23.46 13.00 31.11
C ASP A 424 -23.53 13.88 29.86
N LYS A 425 -23.06 15.13 29.94
CA LYS A 425 -22.95 16.01 28.77
C LYS A 425 -21.82 15.62 27.82
N PHE A 426 -20.89 14.78 28.27
CA PHE A 426 -19.72 14.39 27.51
C PHE A 426 -19.85 12.95 27.00
N THR A 427 -19.62 12.76 25.72
CA THR A 427 -19.71 11.48 25.01
C THR A 427 -18.35 11.07 24.46
N ALA A 428 -18.28 9.89 23.82
CA ALA A 428 -17.10 9.47 23.07
C ALA A 428 -16.73 10.43 21.91
N LYS A 429 -17.69 11.22 21.42
CA LYS A 429 -17.51 12.14 20.28
C LYS A 429 -17.03 13.52 20.72
N THR A 430 -17.28 13.91 21.98
CA THR A 430 -17.01 15.26 22.48
C THR A 430 -15.54 15.67 22.36
N GLY A 431 -14.60 14.75 22.62
CA GLY A 431 -13.16 15.02 22.48
C GLY A 431 -12.72 15.19 21.02
N ILE A 432 -13.40 14.51 20.10
CA ILE A 432 -13.13 14.52 18.67
C ILE A 432 -13.69 15.79 18.02
N ILE A 433 -14.95 16.11 18.28
CA ILE A 433 -15.61 17.31 17.76
C ILE A 433 -15.02 18.57 18.42
N GLY A 434 -14.76 18.51 19.73
CA GLY A 434 -14.17 19.59 20.51
C GLY A 434 -12.67 19.81 20.31
N ARG A 435 -12.01 19.03 19.44
CA ARG A 435 -10.55 18.97 19.28
C ARG A 435 -9.87 20.34 19.34
N PHE A 436 -9.02 20.48 20.34
CA PHE A 436 -8.31 21.70 20.68
C PHE A 436 -7.06 21.36 21.49
N CYS A 437 -5.90 21.86 21.09
CA CYS A 437 -4.65 21.35 21.65
C CYS A 437 -4.43 21.73 23.11
N ALA A 438 -4.90 22.91 23.53
CA ALA A 438 -4.74 23.37 24.90
C ALA A 438 -5.60 22.58 25.89
N VAL A 439 -6.83 22.22 25.50
CA VAL A 439 -7.77 21.43 26.34
C VAL A 439 -8.20 20.19 25.57
N ARG A 440 -7.75 19.04 26.05
CA ARG A 440 -8.06 17.73 25.46
C ARG A 440 -8.98 16.95 26.38
N TYR A 441 -10.04 16.36 25.85
CA TYR A 441 -10.95 15.50 26.62
C TYR A 441 -10.85 14.05 26.14
N TYR A 442 -10.45 13.17 27.05
CA TYR A 442 -10.31 11.73 26.80
C TYR A 442 -11.52 11.02 27.39
N HIS A 443 -12.48 10.63 26.54
CA HIS A 443 -13.63 9.85 27.00
C HIS A 443 -13.20 8.44 27.33
N ALA A 444 -13.47 7.98 28.56
CA ALA A 444 -13.09 6.66 29.04
C ALA A 444 -11.60 6.29 28.76
N SER A 445 -10.70 7.26 28.92
CA SER A 445 -9.26 7.12 28.67
C SER A 445 -8.87 6.79 27.21
N VAL A 446 -9.80 6.83 26.24
CA VAL A 446 -9.51 6.52 24.84
C VAL A 446 -8.62 7.59 24.20
N CYS A 447 -7.57 7.14 23.52
CA CYS A 447 -6.66 7.97 22.74
C CYS A 447 -6.17 7.24 21.48
N TYR A 448 -5.55 8.01 20.59
CA TYR A 448 -5.03 7.55 19.31
C TYR A 448 -3.58 8.01 19.13
N TYR A 449 -2.77 7.17 18.50
CA TYR A 449 -1.38 7.45 18.12
C TYR A 449 -1.24 7.23 16.63
N ASP A 450 -0.40 7.99 15.95
CA ASP A 450 0.05 7.66 14.60
C ASP A 450 1.52 7.23 14.57
N VAL A 451 1.83 6.37 13.62
CA VAL A 451 3.15 5.84 13.37
C VAL A 451 3.39 5.83 11.87
N LEU A 452 4.27 6.72 11.41
CA LEU A 452 4.70 6.74 10.01
C LEU A 452 5.51 5.47 9.70
N ILE A 453 5.24 4.85 8.56
CA ILE A 453 5.96 3.62 8.16
C ILE A 453 7.30 4.01 7.53
N ARG A 454 8.39 3.67 8.22
CA ARG A 454 9.75 3.79 7.68
C ARG A 454 10.06 2.65 6.71
N HIS A 455 10.65 3.00 5.57
CA HIS A 455 11.07 2.04 4.55
C HIS A 455 12.42 1.41 4.85
N ASP A 456 13.46 2.21 5.07
CA ASP A 456 14.79 1.70 5.37
C ASP A 456 15.32 2.28 6.69
N GLN A 457 15.53 1.39 7.67
CA GLN A 457 16.02 1.77 9.00
C GLN A 457 17.48 2.25 8.98
N ASN A 458 18.27 1.86 7.97
CA ASN A 458 19.66 2.30 7.81
C ASN A 458 19.75 3.73 7.27
N VAL A 459 18.66 4.28 6.72
CA VAL A 459 18.58 5.68 6.30
C VAL A 459 18.27 6.55 7.51
N THR A 460 19.31 6.91 8.27
CA THR A 460 19.18 7.67 9.51
C THR A 460 19.09 9.18 9.30
N THR A 461 19.59 9.69 8.18
CA THR A 461 19.54 11.12 7.83
C THR A 461 18.10 11.60 7.70
N LYS A 462 17.76 12.69 8.38
CA LYS A 462 16.42 13.28 8.30
C LYS A 462 16.05 13.61 6.85
N MET A 463 14.82 13.30 6.47
CA MET A 463 14.24 13.58 5.16
C MET A 463 15.02 12.99 3.96
N ALA A 464 15.94 12.06 4.20
CA ALA A 464 16.66 11.39 3.12
C ALA A 464 15.72 10.43 2.36
N LEU A 465 16.00 10.28 1.07
CA LEU A 465 15.28 9.38 0.18
C LEU A 465 15.35 7.93 0.69
N GLY A 466 14.23 7.20 0.62
CA GLY A 466 14.16 5.82 1.10
C GLY A 466 13.95 5.68 2.61
N ARG A 467 13.80 6.79 3.35
CA ARG A 467 13.53 6.75 4.80
C ARG A 467 12.10 6.36 5.11
N TYR A 468 11.12 6.96 4.45
CA TYR A 468 9.69 6.70 4.63
C TYR A 468 9.07 6.12 3.36
N GLY A 469 7.94 5.43 3.50
CA GLY A 469 7.17 4.89 2.39
C GLY A 469 6.90 3.39 2.48
N VAL A 470 5.86 2.96 1.79
CA VAL A 470 5.50 1.55 1.63
C VAL A 470 5.75 1.12 0.20
N VAL A 471 6.63 0.14 0.00
CA VAL A 471 6.99 -0.37 -1.32
C VAL A 471 6.33 -1.72 -1.53
N ARG A 472 5.80 -1.96 -2.74
CA ARG A 472 5.20 -3.24 -3.11
C ARG A 472 6.14 -4.43 -2.85
N ASN A 473 5.57 -5.60 -2.60
CA ASN A 473 6.26 -6.85 -2.26
C ASN A 473 7.16 -6.80 -1.01
N ASN A 474 6.94 -5.84 -0.11
CA ASN A 474 7.59 -5.78 1.20
C ASN A 474 6.60 -6.09 2.33
N TRP A 475 7.08 -6.73 3.40
CA TRP A 475 6.36 -6.92 4.65
C TRP A 475 6.95 -6.03 5.75
N TYR A 476 6.18 -5.03 6.16
CA TYR A 476 6.45 -4.13 7.27
C TYR A 476 5.88 -4.70 8.56
N HIS A 477 6.74 -5.12 9.47
CA HIS A 477 6.36 -5.56 10.81
C HIS A 477 6.64 -4.44 11.82
N LEU A 478 5.59 -3.90 12.43
CA LEU A 478 5.66 -2.86 13.46
C LEU A 478 5.39 -3.49 14.83
N GLU A 479 6.35 -3.41 15.73
CA GLU A 479 6.23 -3.89 17.11
C GLU A 479 6.20 -2.71 18.08
N LEU A 480 5.05 -2.47 18.71
CA LEU A 480 4.88 -1.45 19.74
C LEU A 480 5.68 -1.84 20.99
N GLN A 481 6.60 -0.98 21.43
CA GLN A 481 7.55 -1.26 22.52
C GLN A 481 7.13 -0.63 23.84
N SER A 482 6.74 0.65 23.79
CA SER A 482 6.41 1.43 24.97
C SER A 482 5.60 2.67 24.64
N VAL A 483 4.94 3.24 25.64
CA VAL A 483 4.26 4.53 25.57
C VAL A 483 4.79 5.47 26.67
N SER A 484 4.92 6.76 26.37
CA SER A 484 5.43 7.78 27.30
C SER A 484 4.39 8.79 27.77
N GLY A 485 3.19 8.76 27.19
CA GLY A 485 2.08 9.66 27.51
C GLY A 485 0.84 9.31 26.67
N PRO A 486 -0.31 9.94 26.96
CA PRO A 486 -1.49 9.74 26.14
C PRO A 486 -1.26 10.28 24.73
N GLY A 487 -1.83 9.59 23.74
CA GLY A 487 -1.96 10.10 22.37
C GLY A 487 -2.99 11.23 22.29
N THR A 488 -3.56 11.47 21.11
CA THR A 488 -4.65 12.45 20.92
C THR A 488 -6.00 11.82 21.26
N PRO A 489 -6.99 12.58 21.79
CA PRO A 489 -8.35 12.05 21.96
C PRO A 489 -9.15 12.00 20.64
N TRP A 490 -8.57 12.50 19.55
CA TRP A 490 -9.09 12.45 18.19
C TRP A 490 -8.17 11.63 17.28
N ILE A 491 -8.67 11.20 16.13
CA ILE A 491 -7.91 10.43 15.15
C ILE A 491 -6.85 11.35 14.51
N PRO A 492 -5.59 10.90 14.33
CA PRO A 492 -4.60 11.61 13.53
C PRO A 492 -5.04 11.70 12.07
N ASP A 493 -5.70 12.81 11.72
CA ASP A 493 -6.33 13.06 10.43
C ASP A 493 -5.43 13.98 9.58
N PRO A 494 -4.96 13.52 8.41
CA PRO A 494 -4.09 14.31 7.53
C PRO A 494 -4.78 15.52 6.90
N SER A 495 -6.10 15.63 6.92
CA SER A 495 -6.83 16.73 6.29
C SER A 495 -7.21 17.85 7.25
N ASP A 496 -7.03 17.62 8.54
CA ASP A 496 -7.38 18.56 9.60
C ASP A 496 -6.19 18.79 10.52
N PRO A 497 -5.11 19.44 10.01
CA PRO A 497 -4.02 19.84 10.88
C PRO A 497 -4.59 20.76 11.96
N ASP A 498 -4.32 20.43 13.21
CA ASP A 498 -4.76 21.15 14.40
C ASP A 498 -4.89 22.68 14.19
N PRO A 499 -6.03 23.31 14.57
CA PRO A 499 -6.21 24.75 14.42
C PRO A 499 -5.26 25.63 15.24
N THR A 500 -4.50 25.08 16.20
CA THR A 500 -3.62 25.83 17.13
C THR A 500 -2.34 25.12 17.57
N ASN A 501 -2.08 23.88 17.14
CA ASN A 501 -0.77 23.21 17.26
C ASN A 501 -0.46 22.42 15.97
N PRO A 502 -0.04 23.13 14.93
CA PRO A 502 -0.12 22.67 13.57
C PRO A 502 1.12 21.82 13.28
N THR A 503 0.94 20.53 13.07
CA THR A 503 1.76 19.89 12.04
C THR A 503 0.89 19.87 10.79
N PRO A 504 0.93 20.91 9.93
CA PRO A 504 0.27 20.88 8.62
C PRO A 504 0.54 19.56 7.89
N PRO A 505 -0.32 19.16 6.95
CA PRO A 505 -0.09 17.90 6.25
C PRO A 505 1.16 17.98 5.36
N GLY A 506 1.62 19.20 5.05
CA GLY A 506 2.90 19.48 4.40
C GLY A 506 4.09 19.60 5.35
N THR A 507 3.94 19.27 6.65
CA THR A 507 5.06 19.17 7.58
C THR A 507 5.91 17.95 7.26
N ASP A 508 7.22 18.13 7.34
CA ASP A 508 8.23 17.09 7.19
C ASP A 508 8.00 15.93 8.17
N ASP A 509 8.13 14.69 7.68
CA ASP A 509 7.87 13.47 8.48
C ASP A 509 8.73 13.37 9.75
N ASP A 510 9.92 13.97 9.78
CA ASP A 510 10.86 13.92 10.91
C ASP A 510 10.60 14.95 12.01
N GLU A 511 9.54 15.75 11.88
CA GLU A 511 9.12 16.75 12.89
C GLU A 511 7.89 16.28 13.72
N ALA A 512 7.48 15.01 13.57
CA ALA A 512 6.41 14.42 14.38
C ALA A 512 6.85 14.11 15.83
N ASP A 513 6.05 14.57 16.81
CA ASP A 513 6.22 14.21 18.23
C ASP A 513 5.85 12.74 18.49
N ALA A 514 6.79 11.93 18.99
CA ALA A 514 6.56 10.51 19.25
C ALA A 514 6.22 10.23 20.73
N TYR A 515 4.95 9.89 21.01
CA TYR A 515 4.50 9.39 22.33
C TYR A 515 4.51 7.86 22.45
N ILE A 516 4.67 7.17 21.32
CA ILE A 516 4.77 5.71 21.23
C ILE A 516 6.09 5.31 20.58
N SER A 517 6.76 4.34 21.17
CA SER A 517 8.00 3.76 20.62
C SER A 517 7.66 2.51 19.84
N VAL A 518 8.13 2.45 18.59
CA VAL A 518 7.85 1.35 17.65
C VAL A 518 9.14 0.87 17.04
N LYS A 519 9.33 -0.44 17.01
CA LYS A 519 10.37 -1.09 16.21
C LYS A 519 9.76 -1.51 14.88
N ILE A 520 10.32 -1.05 13.77
CA ILE A 520 9.88 -1.42 12.43
C ILE A 520 10.93 -2.32 11.80
N THR A 521 10.51 -3.50 11.34
CA THR A 521 11.35 -4.46 10.60
C THR A 521 10.74 -4.65 9.22
N ILE A 522 11.56 -4.55 8.17
CA ILE A 522 11.13 -4.77 6.79
C ILE A 522 11.71 -6.09 6.30
N ASN A 523 10.85 -6.95 5.76
CA ASN A 523 11.24 -8.25 5.25
C ASN A 523 10.80 -8.40 3.78
N PRO A 524 11.60 -9.07 2.93
CA PRO A 524 11.14 -9.55 1.65
C PRO A 524 9.91 -10.44 1.85
N TRP A 525 8.94 -10.32 0.96
CA TRP A 525 7.71 -11.08 1.07
C TRP A 525 7.83 -12.42 0.31
N THR A 526 8.42 -13.42 0.97
CA THR A 526 8.72 -14.75 0.38
C THR A 526 7.55 -15.73 0.53
N TYR A 527 7.67 -16.99 0.11
CA TYR A 527 6.59 -18.01 0.16
C TYR A 527 7.17 -19.36 0.61
N TRP A 528 6.61 -19.98 1.66
CA TRP A 528 6.94 -21.36 2.07
C TRP A 528 5.69 -22.13 2.49
N THR A 529 5.61 -23.41 2.12
CA THR A 529 4.50 -24.30 2.52
C THR A 529 4.90 -25.22 3.66
N GLN A 530 3.96 -25.45 4.58
CA GLN A 530 4.01 -26.53 5.57
C GLN A 530 2.85 -27.47 5.28
N GLY A 531 3.16 -28.69 4.83
CA GLY A 531 2.22 -29.81 4.92
C GLY A 531 2.28 -30.36 6.35
N VAL A 532 1.15 -30.36 7.06
CA VAL A 532 1.04 -31.03 8.35
C VAL A 532 0.27 -32.31 8.12
N ASP A 533 0.95 -33.46 8.21
CA ASP A 533 0.25 -34.72 8.47
C ASP A 533 -0.19 -34.72 9.94
N LEU A 534 -1.51 -34.81 10.15
CA LEU A 534 -2.08 -35.03 11.47
C LEU A 534 -2.02 -36.52 11.79
N HIS A 535 -1.46 -36.87 12.95
CA HIS A 535 -1.62 -38.18 13.59
C HIS A 535 -2.39 -38.04 14.89
#